data_AF-A0A2A4UKV2-F1
#
_entry.id   AF-A0A2A4UKV2-F1
#
_cell.length_a   1.000
_cell.length_b   1.000
_cell.length_c   1.000
_cell.angle_alpha   90.00
_cell.angle_beta   90.00
_cell.angle_gamma   90.00
#
_symmetry.space_group_name_H-M   'P 1'
#
loop_
_entity.id
_entity.type
_entity.pdbx_description
1 polymer ?
#
loop_
_entity_poly.entity_id
_entity_poly.type
_entity_poly.pdbx_seq_one_letter_code
_entity_poly.pdbx_strand_id
1 'polypeptide(L)' 'MNSTKKHSEWDDDNQLMSQINITPMVDVMLVLLIIFMVAAPMLTQGVNVDLPDADAPQIRQQVEPVVISIKKNGDLYIR' A
#
# COMPACT_ATOMS: atom_id res chain seq x y z
N MET A 1 23.94 -30.66 68.31
CA MET A 1 24.20 -30.37 66.89
C MET A 1 22.89 -30.42 66.11
N ASN A 2 22.75 -29.59 65.08
CA ASN A 2 21.63 -29.52 64.13
C ASN A 2 20.48 -28.55 64.46
N SER A 3 20.75 -27.24 64.34
CA SER A 3 19.70 -26.22 64.13
C SER A 3 20.17 -25.05 63.24
N THR A 4 21.26 -25.22 62.49
CA THR A 4 21.84 -24.16 61.64
C THR A 4 22.01 -24.56 60.16
N LYS A 5 21.39 -25.66 59.71
CA LYS A 5 21.39 -26.11 58.30
C LYS A 5 19.99 -26.39 57.75
N LYS A 6 19.05 -25.47 57.90
CA LYS A 6 17.73 -25.60 57.25
C LYS A 6 17.17 -24.29 56.67
N HIS A 7 17.98 -23.25 56.59
CA HIS A 7 17.52 -21.91 56.18
C HIS A 7 18.19 -21.39 54.90
N SER A 8 18.89 -22.24 54.15
CA SER A 8 19.60 -21.85 52.93
C SER A 8 19.40 -22.82 51.76
N GLU A 9 18.42 -23.73 51.86
CA GLU A 9 18.20 -24.79 50.84
C GLU A 9 16.89 -24.62 50.07
N TRP A 10 16.22 -23.48 50.25
CA TRP A 10 14.97 -23.12 49.55
C TRP A 10 15.05 -21.82 48.75
N ASP A 11 16.24 -21.24 48.58
CA ASP A 11 16.45 -19.98 47.83
C ASP A 11 17.15 -20.18 46.47
N ASP A 12 17.52 -21.41 46.10
CA ASP A 12 18.31 -21.69 44.89
C ASP A 12 17.46 -21.92 43.63
N ASP A 13 16.19 -22.33 43.78
CA ASP A 13 15.29 -22.58 42.63
C ASP A 13 14.82 -21.29 41.92
N ASN A 14 14.89 -20.14 42.60
CA ASN A 14 14.42 -18.86 42.05
C ASN A 14 15.54 -18.01 41.40
N GLN A 15 16.80 -18.45 41.50
CA GLN A 15 17.96 -17.81 40.84
C GLN A 15 18.33 -18.48 39.50
N LEU A 16 17.82 -19.69 39.25
CA LEU A 16 18.03 -20.44 38.01
C LEU A 16 17.11 -19.99 36.86
N MET A 17 16.07 -19.23 37.16
CA MET A 17 15.23 -18.60 36.16
C MET A 17 15.67 -17.14 35.99
N SER A 18 15.81 -16.70 34.74
CA SER A 18 15.87 -15.28 34.36
C SER A 18 17.25 -14.62 34.24
N GLN A 19 18.15 -15.24 33.49
CA GLN A 19 18.84 -14.44 32.48
C GLN A 19 17.90 -14.27 31.30
N ILE A 20 17.13 -13.17 31.27
CA ILE A 20 16.36 -12.82 30.08
C ILE A 20 17.38 -12.65 28.95
N ASN A 21 17.15 -13.33 27.83
CA ASN A 21 17.93 -13.12 26.61
C ASN A 21 17.56 -11.75 26.00
N ILE A 22 18.07 -10.67 26.61
CA ILE A 22 17.81 -9.29 26.21
C ILE A 22 18.43 -9.00 24.84
N THR A 23 19.60 -9.57 24.54
CA THR A 23 20.32 -9.32 23.28
C THR A 23 19.50 -9.74 22.06
N PRO A 24 18.91 -10.95 22.00
CA PRO A 24 17.96 -11.28 20.92
C PRO A 24 16.69 -10.42 20.91
N MET A 25 16.15 -10.01 22.07
CA MET A 25 14.93 -9.19 22.11
C MET A 25 15.14 -7.80 21.52
N VAL A 26 16.26 -7.16 21.87
CA VAL A 26 16.60 -5.83 21.35
C VAL A 26 16.88 -5.89 19.84
N ASP A 27 17.54 -6.94 19.35
CA ASP A 27 17.79 -7.14 17.90
C ASP A 27 16.48 -7.18 17.10
N VAL A 28 15.50 -7.97 17.55
CA VAL A 28 14.16 -8.03 16.92
C VAL A 28 13.46 -6.66 16.95
N MET A 29 13.53 -5.94 18.07
CA MET A 29 12.94 -4.61 18.18
C MET A 29 13.60 -3.60 17.23
N LEU A 30 14.92 -3.63 17.09
CA LEU A 30 15.66 -2.76 16.16
C LEU A 30 15.31 -3.07 14.71
N VAL A 31 15.17 -4.35 14.34
CA VAL A 31 14.72 -4.76 13.00
C VAL A 31 13.32 -4.19 12.70
N LEU A 32 12.38 -4.28 13.64
CA LEU A 32 11.04 -3.70 13.48
C LEU A 32 11.07 -2.18 13.28
N LEU A 33 11.92 -1.47 14.03
CA LEU A 33 12.09 -0.02 13.86
C LEU A 33 12.66 0.35 12.49
N ILE A 34 13.64 -0.41 11.99
CA ILE A 34 14.21 -0.20 10.65
C ILE A 34 13.16 -0.45 9.56
N ILE A 35 12.36 -1.51 9.70
CA ILE A 35 11.26 -1.80 8.76
C ILE A 35 10.30 -0.60 8.66
N PHE A 36 9.87 -0.05 9.80
CA PHE A 36 8.99 1.11 9.81
C PHE A 36 9.65 2.37 9.24
N MET A 37 10.94 2.60 9.54
CA MET A 37 11.72 3.72 8.98
C MET A 37 11.81 3.67 7.45
N VAL A 38 11.96 2.47 6.87
CA VAL A 38 12.04 2.27 5.41
C VAL A 38 10.66 2.30 4.76
N ALA A 39 9.62 1.80 5.42
CA ALA A 39 8.25 1.79 4.87
C ALA A 39 7.66 3.20 4.74
N ALA A 40 7.94 4.11 5.67
CA ALA A 40 7.42 5.48 5.67
C ALA A 40 7.70 6.28 4.36
N PRO A 41 8.95 6.37 3.84
CA PRO A 41 9.21 7.02 2.56
C PRO A 41 8.58 6.28 1.37
N MET A 42 8.42 4.96 1.44
CA MET A 42 7.79 4.18 0.36
C MET A 42 6.28 4.45 0.23
N LEU A 43 5.59 4.75 1.34
CA LEU A 43 4.16 5.14 1.31
C LEU A 43 3.91 6.44 0.54
N THR A 44 4.94 7.28 0.37
CA THR A 44 4.83 8.58 -0.32
C THR A 44 5.15 8.51 -1.81
N GLN A 45 5.70 7.40 -2.30
CA GLN A 45 5.94 7.19 -3.73
C GLN A 45 4.66 6.75 -4.43
N GLY A 46 3.67 7.65 -4.46
CA GLY A 46 2.66 7.62 -5.51
C GLY A 46 3.38 7.81 -6.83
N VAL A 47 3.33 6.81 -7.71
CA VAL A 47 3.86 6.95 -9.07
C VAL A 47 3.18 8.20 -9.66
N ASN A 48 3.97 9.23 -10.00
CA ASN A 48 3.50 10.32 -10.84
C ASN A 48 3.24 9.72 -12.22
N VAL A 49 2.02 9.23 -12.42
CA VAL A 49 1.55 8.82 -13.73
C VAL A 49 1.12 10.10 -14.42
N ASP A 50 1.93 10.57 -15.36
CA ASP A 50 1.48 11.57 -16.32
C ASP A 50 0.44 10.86 -17.20
N LEU A 51 -0.84 11.03 -16.87
CA LEU A 51 -1.91 10.56 -17.73
C LEU A 51 -1.83 11.36 -19.04
N PRO A 52 -1.64 10.71 -20.20
CA PRO A 52 -1.69 11.42 -21.47
C PRO A 52 -3.09 12.00 -21.65
N ASP A 53 -3.17 13.27 -22.08
CA ASP A 53 -4.41 13.83 -22.56
C ASP A 53 -4.90 12.94 -23.71
N ALA A 54 -6.04 12.28 -23.49
CA ALA A 54 -6.68 11.53 -24.55
C ALA A 54 -7.18 12.56 -25.57
N ASP A 55 -6.49 12.67 -26.70
CA ASP A 55 -7.02 13.21 -27.97
C ASP A 55 -8.11 12.26 -28.51
N ALA A 56 -9.05 11.85 -27.65
CA ALA A 56 -10.28 11.22 -28.09
C ALA A 56 -11.01 12.31 -28.86
N PRO A 57 -11.18 12.18 -30.19
CA PRO A 57 -11.98 13.14 -30.92
C PRO A 57 -13.34 13.19 -30.22
N GLN A 58 -13.73 14.41 -29.81
CA GLN A 58 -15.08 14.70 -29.34
C GLN A 58 -16.01 13.91 -30.26
N ILE A 59 -16.82 12.99 -29.70
CA ILE A 59 -17.85 12.29 -30.47
C ILE A 59 -18.58 13.40 -31.20
N ARG A 60 -18.34 13.50 -32.52
CA ARG A 60 -18.88 14.60 -33.30
C ARG A 60 -20.37 14.55 -33.05
N GLN A 61 -20.89 15.58 -32.39
CA GLN A 61 -22.32 15.70 -32.13
C GLN A 61 -23.03 15.32 -33.41
N GLN A 62 -23.94 14.35 -33.30
CA GLN A 62 -24.64 13.71 -34.40
C GLN A 62 -24.89 14.76 -35.49
N VAL A 63 -24.11 14.70 -36.57
CA VAL A 63 -24.30 15.58 -37.70
C VAL A 63 -25.66 15.19 -38.25
N GLU A 64 -26.65 16.08 -38.16
CA GLU A 64 -27.95 15.80 -38.74
C GLU A 64 -27.74 15.49 -40.23
N PRO A 65 -28.18 14.31 -40.71
CA PRO A 65 -27.91 13.91 -42.08
C PRO A 65 -28.67 14.82 -43.03
N VAL A 66 -27.94 15.57 -43.85
CA VAL A 66 -28.49 16.39 -44.93
C VAL A 66 -29.03 15.47 -46.02
N VAL A 67 -30.32 15.57 -46.34
CA VAL A 67 -30.96 14.73 -47.35
C VAL A 67 -30.98 15.46 -48.69
N ILE A 68 -30.22 14.94 -49.65
CA ILE A 68 -30.18 15.44 -51.02
C ILE A 68 -31.09 14.56 -51.89
N SER A 69 -32.13 15.15 -52.46
CA SER A 69 -33.07 14.49 -53.38
C SER A 69 -32.94 15.07 -54.78
N ILE A 70 -32.81 14.21 -55.78
CA ILE A 70 -32.79 14.59 -57.20
C ILE A 70 -34.09 14.09 -57.83
N LYS A 71 -34.88 15.02 -58.37
CA LYS A 71 -36.11 14.69 -59.09
C LYS A 71 -35.78 14.26 -60.52
N LYS A 72 -36.68 13.51 -61.18
CA LYS A 72 -36.47 13.00 -62.55
C LYS A 72 -36.27 14.08 -63.61
N ASN A 73 -36.69 15.31 -63.33
CA ASN A 73 -36.48 16.49 -64.17
C ASN A 73 -35.12 17.18 -63.92
N GLY A 74 -34.28 16.64 -63.04
CA GLY A 74 -32.97 17.18 -62.69
C GLY A 74 -32.99 18.18 -61.53
N ASP A 75 -34.16 18.50 -60.96
CA ASP A 75 -34.24 19.44 -59.84
C ASP A 75 -33.60 18.86 -58.58
N LEU A 76 -32.76 19.68 -57.95
CA LEU A 76 -32.10 19.38 -56.68
C LEU A 76 -32.92 19.93 -55.51
N TYR A 77 -33.18 19.09 -54.51
CA TYR A 77 -33.85 19.47 -53.28
C TYR A 77 -33.01 19.05 -52.07
N ILE A 78 -32.78 19.96 -51.13
CA ILE A 78 -32.01 19.74 -49.90
C ILE A 78 -32.95 19.99 -48.71
N ARG A 79 -33.00 19.05 -47.76
CA ARG A 79 -33.72 19.21 -46.49
C ARG A 79 -32.93 18.62 -45.33
#